data_AF-A0A1K2IHS0-F1
#
_entry.id   AF-A0A1K2IHS0-F1
#
_cell.length_a   1.000
_cell.length_b   1.000
_cell.length_c   1.000
_cell.angle_alpha   90.00
_cell.angle_beta   90.00
_cell.angle_gamma   90.00
#
_symmetry.space_group_name_H-M   'P 1'
#
loop_
_entity.id
_entity.type
_entity.pdbx_description
1 polymer ?
#
loop_
_entity_poly.entity_id
_entity_poly.type
_entity_poly.pdbx_seq_one_letter_code
_entity_poly.pdbx_strand_id
1 'polypeptide(L)'
;MEELELLKKDWNKDSTEFKNYSEKEIYTMIKQKSVSVTRILCLIGLIEIVLWAVYGYIDGQLPAFRMALFAVFFALIIYFYFKMKTQESSIFLMKSILNIRKVVFGYAGISFLLIILMNIIDFKHNTKDFMAGLNDGYNHNSPHTTNSEQMTPGLGNYIVFGVVLIIAIYLLYIIYKKTYGKILFNLKKNYKELSKIEEN
;
A
#
# COMPACT_ATOMS: atom_id res chain seq x y z
N MET A 1 2.91 58.00 7.48
CA MET A 1 1.81 57.82 8.46
C MET A 1 0.86 56.70 8.06
N GLU A 2 0.59 56.48 6.77
CA GLU A 2 -0.27 55.37 6.29
C GLU A 2 0.23 53.96 6.63
N GLU A 3 1.54 53.72 6.63
CA GLU A 3 2.09 52.39 6.97
C GLU A 3 1.89 52.01 8.45
N LEU A 4 1.90 53.01 9.34
CA LEU A 4 1.64 52.83 10.77
C LEU A 4 0.15 52.57 11.03
N GLU A 5 -0.74 53.21 10.26
CA GLU A 5 -2.19 52.96 10.29
C GLU A 5 -2.52 51.56 9.77
N LEU A 6 -1.85 51.09 8.71
CA LEU A 6 -1.93 49.71 8.19
C LEU A 6 -1.48 48.68 9.21
N LEU A 7 -0.31 48.88 9.84
CA LEU A 7 0.21 48.00 10.89
C LEU A 7 -0.71 47.96 12.12
N LYS A 8 -1.29 49.11 12.51
CA LYS A 8 -2.25 49.18 13.62
C LYS A 8 -3.58 48.51 13.30
N LYS A 9 -4.02 48.57 12.03
CA LYS A 9 -5.20 47.88 11.53
C LYS A 9 -5.01 46.36 11.47
N ASP A 10 -3.82 45.90 11.08
CA ASP A 10 -3.48 44.48 11.10
C ASP A 10 -3.22 43.95 12.51
N TRP A 11 -2.73 44.79 13.44
CA TRP A 11 -2.59 44.46 14.85
C TRP A 11 -3.93 44.40 15.60
N ASN A 12 -4.90 45.25 15.23
CA ASN A 12 -6.26 45.26 15.79
C ASN A 12 -7.24 44.33 15.07
N LYS A 13 -6.89 43.78 13.90
CA LYS A 13 -7.61 42.66 13.28
C LYS A 13 -7.23 41.39 14.02
N ASP A 14 -7.82 41.22 15.18
CA ASP A 14 -7.92 39.95 15.89
C ASP A 14 -6.59 39.24 16.07
N SER A 15 -6.03 39.42 17.27
CA SER A 15 -5.64 38.26 18.07
C SER A 15 -6.55 37.10 17.70
N THR A 16 -6.04 36.20 16.84
CA THR A 16 -6.76 35.07 16.28
C THR A 16 -7.69 34.55 17.34
N GLU A 17 -9.00 34.64 17.11
CA GLU A 17 -10.02 34.06 17.97
C GLU A 17 -9.59 32.61 18.20
N PHE A 18 -8.86 32.36 19.29
CA PHE A 18 -8.36 31.04 19.62
C PHE A 18 -9.63 30.32 19.97
N LYS A 19 -10.17 29.62 18.97
CA LYS A 19 -11.37 28.85 19.10
C LYS A 19 -11.06 27.81 20.16
N ASN A 20 -11.49 28.10 21.39
CA ASN A 20 -11.27 27.24 22.54
C ASN A 20 -12.17 26.04 22.34
N TYR A 21 -11.64 25.04 21.64
CA TYR A 21 -12.36 23.80 21.42
C TYR A 21 -12.54 23.11 22.76
N SER A 22 -13.79 22.80 23.10
CA SER A 22 -14.07 21.93 24.25
C SER A 22 -13.42 20.56 24.02
N GLU A 23 -13.00 19.87 25.08
CA GLU A 23 -12.47 18.50 25.00
C GLU A 23 -13.38 17.58 24.16
N LYS A 24 -14.69 17.77 24.26
CA LYS A 24 -15.71 17.03 23.50
C LYS A 24 -15.66 17.33 21.99
N GLU A 25 -15.36 18.57 21.61
CA GLU A 25 -15.23 18.98 20.20
C GLU A 25 -13.93 18.47 19.59
N ILE A 26 -12.82 18.57 20.34
CA ILE A 26 -11.52 17.98 19.96
C ILE A 26 -11.67 16.48 19.74
N TYR A 27 -12.35 15.78 20.65
CA TYR A 27 -12.65 14.36 20.53
C TYR A 27 -13.45 14.04 19.25
N THR A 28 -14.51 14.81 18.98
CA THR A 28 -15.38 14.59 17.82
C THR A 28 -14.61 14.80 16.51
N MET A 29 -13.73 15.79 16.45
CA MET A 29 -12.87 16.04 15.29
C MET A 29 -11.82 14.93 15.08
N ILE A 30 -11.14 14.48 16.14
CA ILE A 30 -10.17 13.37 16.05
C ILE A 30 -10.86 12.09 15.59
N LYS A 31 -12.06 11.80 16.12
CA LYS A 31 -12.89 10.67 15.73
C LYS A 31 -13.24 10.72 14.25
N GLN A 32 -13.80 11.83 13.76
CA GLN A 32 -14.18 11.99 12.35
C GLN A 32 -12.97 11.90 11.40
N LYS A 33 -11.86 12.57 11.74
CA LYS A 33 -10.61 12.50 10.96
C LYS A 33 -10.08 11.07 10.89
N SER A 34 -10.11 10.35 12.00
CA SER A 34 -9.67 8.96 12.06
C SER A 34 -10.53 8.04 11.21
N VAL A 35 -11.87 8.21 11.23
CA VAL A 35 -12.78 7.46 10.35
C VAL A 35 -12.50 7.74 8.86
N SER A 36 -12.23 8.99 8.48
CA SER A 36 -11.89 9.34 7.10
C SER A 36 -10.58 8.68 6.63
N VAL A 37 -9.51 8.79 7.44
CA VAL A 37 -8.22 8.10 7.17
C VAL A 37 -8.42 6.59 7.06
N THR A 38 -9.29 6.05 7.89
CA THR A 38 -9.61 4.63 7.92
C THR A 38 -10.32 4.15 6.66
N ARG A 39 -11.25 4.94 6.11
CA ARG A 39 -11.93 4.64 4.83
C ARG A 39 -10.95 4.64 3.67
N ILE A 40 -10.06 5.63 3.62
CA ILE A 40 -9.00 5.70 2.59
C ILE A 40 -8.08 4.48 2.68
N LEU A 41 -7.70 4.08 3.90
CA LEU A 41 -6.83 2.91 4.10
C LEU A 41 -7.49 1.60 3.68
N CYS A 42 -8.80 1.46 3.90
CA CYS A 42 -9.59 0.31 3.42
C CYS A 42 -9.63 0.26 1.89
N LEU A 43 -9.85 1.41 1.24
CA LEU A 43 -9.82 1.52 -0.23
C LEU A 43 -8.45 1.12 -0.81
N ILE A 44 -7.35 1.58 -0.22
CA ILE A 44 -5.99 1.20 -0.63
C ILE A 44 -5.79 -0.32 -0.52
N GLY A 45 -6.27 -0.95 0.56
CA GLY A 45 -6.18 -2.40 0.73
C GLY A 45 -6.95 -3.18 -0.35
N LEU A 46 -8.13 -2.71 -0.75
CA LEU A 46 -8.89 -3.30 -1.85
C LEU A 46 -8.18 -3.16 -3.20
N ILE A 47 -7.66 -1.97 -3.50
CA ILE A 47 -6.90 -1.71 -4.74
C ILE A 47 -5.69 -2.63 -4.83
N GLU A 48 -4.96 -2.81 -3.72
CA GLU A 48 -3.76 -3.64 -3.71
C GLU A 48 -4.05 -5.11 -4.03
N ILE A 49 -5.17 -5.63 -3.53
CA ILE A 49 -5.61 -7.00 -3.83
C ILE A 49 -6.00 -7.15 -5.29
N VAL A 50 -6.72 -6.18 -5.85
CA VAL A 50 -7.05 -6.16 -7.28
C VAL A 50 -5.78 -6.13 -8.12
N LEU A 51 -4.78 -5.32 -7.74
CA LEU A 51 -3.48 -5.29 -8.42
C LEU A 51 -2.78 -6.65 -8.38
N TRP A 52 -2.75 -7.33 -7.22
CA TRP A 52 -2.19 -8.68 -7.11
C TRP A 52 -2.97 -9.72 -7.93
N ALA A 53 -4.30 -9.60 -8.03
CA ALA A 53 -5.12 -10.48 -8.86
C ALA A 53 -4.84 -10.31 -10.35
N VAL A 54 -4.77 -9.07 -10.82
CA VAL A 54 -4.45 -8.74 -12.22
C VAL A 54 -3.05 -9.21 -12.56
N TYR A 55 -2.08 -9.00 -11.67
CA TYR A 55 -0.72 -9.52 -11.84
C TYR A 55 -0.72 -11.04 -12.01
N GLY A 56 -1.41 -11.77 -11.11
CA GLY A 56 -1.50 -13.23 -11.21
C GLY A 56 -2.19 -13.70 -12.50
N TYR A 57 -3.22 -12.98 -12.97
CA TYR A 57 -3.90 -13.30 -14.23
C TYR A 57 -2.99 -13.13 -15.45
N ILE A 58 -2.19 -12.06 -15.50
CA ILE A 58 -1.25 -11.79 -16.60
C ILE A 58 -0.10 -12.80 -16.63
N ASP A 59 0.40 -13.21 -15.47
CA ASP A 59 1.52 -14.16 -15.33
C ASP A 59 1.16 -15.56 -15.88
N GLY A 60 -0.14 -15.88 -16.03
CA GLY A 60 -0.66 -17.16 -16.55
C GLY A 60 -0.40 -18.36 -15.62
N GLN A 61 0.62 -18.27 -14.77
CA GLN A 61 0.90 -19.16 -13.66
C GLN A 61 0.12 -18.69 -12.44
N LEU A 62 -1.13 -19.12 -12.35
CA LEU A 62 -1.91 -19.05 -11.12
C LEU A 62 -1.77 -20.39 -10.39
N PRO A 63 -0.68 -20.65 -9.64
CA PRO A 63 -0.61 -21.84 -8.82
C PRO A 63 -1.81 -21.83 -7.88
N ALA A 64 -2.50 -22.97 -7.76
CA ALA A 64 -3.71 -23.12 -6.94
C ALA A 64 -3.52 -22.58 -5.51
N PHE A 65 -2.28 -22.64 -5.00
CA PHE A 65 -1.86 -22.03 -3.76
C PHE A 65 -2.03 -20.50 -3.69
N ARG A 66 -1.58 -19.74 -4.71
CA ARG A 66 -1.76 -18.27 -4.75
C ARG A 66 -3.24 -17.89 -4.83
N MET A 67 -4.03 -18.66 -5.58
CA MET A 67 -5.48 -18.42 -5.71
C MET A 67 -6.23 -18.72 -4.42
N ALA A 68 -5.89 -19.80 -3.72
CA ALA A 68 -6.44 -20.11 -2.40
C ALA A 68 -6.10 -19.01 -1.39
N LEU A 69 -4.84 -18.54 -1.40
CA LEU A 69 -4.38 -17.46 -0.54
C LEU A 69 -5.17 -16.17 -0.86
N PHE A 70 -5.30 -15.78 -2.14
CA PHE A 70 -6.14 -14.66 -2.55
C PHE A 70 -7.60 -14.78 -2.08
N ALA A 71 -8.23 -15.94 -2.28
CA ALA A 71 -9.62 -16.17 -1.90
C ALA A 71 -9.84 -16.06 -0.38
N VAL A 72 -8.92 -16.57 0.43
CA VAL A 72 -8.96 -16.46 1.89
C VAL A 72 -8.88 -14.99 2.33
N PHE A 73 -7.96 -14.21 1.75
CA PHE A 73 -7.81 -12.80 2.10
C PHE A 73 -9.00 -11.95 1.62
N PHE A 74 -9.54 -12.25 0.45
CA PHE A 74 -10.74 -11.61 -0.08
C PHE A 74 -11.97 -11.88 0.81
N ALA A 75 -12.18 -13.15 1.20
CA ALA A 75 -13.25 -13.53 2.12
C ALA A 75 -13.12 -12.85 3.49
N LEU A 76 -11.89 -12.75 4.01
CA LEU A 76 -11.59 -12.10 5.28
C LEU A 76 -11.91 -10.59 5.23
N ILE A 77 -11.61 -9.92 4.12
CA ILE A 77 -11.96 -8.49 3.94
C ILE A 77 -13.46 -8.30 3.77
N ILE A 78 -14.15 -9.16 3.01
CA ILE A 78 -15.62 -9.12 2.91
C ILE A 78 -16.24 -9.31 4.30
N TYR A 79 -15.76 -10.28 5.08
CA TYR A 79 -16.20 -10.49 6.45
C TYR A 79 -16.01 -9.23 7.31
N PHE A 80 -14.84 -8.61 7.24
CA PHE A 80 -14.58 -7.38 7.98
C PHE A 80 -15.43 -6.20 7.47
N TYR A 81 -15.65 -6.10 6.15
CA TYR A 81 -16.51 -5.06 5.57
C TYR A 81 -17.96 -5.18 6.06
N PHE A 82 -18.52 -6.39 6.05
CA PHE A 82 -19.84 -6.64 6.61
C PHE A 82 -19.88 -6.36 8.11
N LYS A 83 -18.87 -6.80 8.86
CA LYS A 83 -18.76 -6.53 10.30
C LYS A 83 -18.70 -5.03 10.63
N MET A 84 -18.04 -4.23 9.78
CA MET A 84 -18.00 -2.78 9.92
C MET A 84 -19.35 -2.11 9.66
N LYS A 85 -20.18 -2.67 8.77
CA LYS A 85 -21.50 -2.10 8.45
C LYS A 85 -22.49 -2.23 9.62
N THR A 86 -22.30 -3.22 10.49
CA THR A 86 -23.24 -3.56 11.57
C THR A 86 -22.91 -2.90 12.92
N GLN A 87 -21.75 -2.24 13.07
CA GLN A 87 -21.24 -1.82 14.39
C GLN A 87 -20.98 -0.30 14.43
N GLU A 88 -21.76 0.42 15.25
CA GLU A 88 -21.80 1.91 15.24
C GLU A 88 -20.60 2.59 15.93
N SER A 89 -19.80 1.88 16.73
CA SER A 89 -18.71 2.50 17.49
C SER A 89 -17.43 2.69 16.64
N SER A 90 -16.99 3.95 16.49
CA SER A 90 -15.82 4.30 15.68
C SER A 90 -14.50 3.70 16.20
N ILE A 91 -14.43 3.37 17.49
CA ILE A 91 -13.27 2.72 18.11
C ILE A 91 -13.16 1.25 17.66
N PHE A 92 -14.28 0.54 17.56
CA PHE A 92 -14.30 -0.82 17.01
C PHE A 92 -13.90 -0.85 15.54
N LEU A 93 -14.35 0.15 14.78
CA LEU A 93 -13.96 0.33 13.38
C LEU A 93 -12.44 0.51 13.27
N MET A 94 -11.84 1.44 14.01
CA MET A 94 -10.38 1.64 14.00
C MET A 94 -9.59 0.39 14.41
N LYS A 95 -10.03 -0.35 15.44
CA LYS A 95 -9.42 -1.62 15.85
C LYS A 95 -9.48 -2.67 14.73
N SER A 96 -10.63 -2.77 14.07
CA SER A 96 -10.82 -3.68 12.95
C SER A 96 -9.89 -3.34 11.78
N ILE A 97 -9.73 -2.07 11.43
CA ILE A 97 -8.78 -1.68 10.37
C ILE A 97 -7.33 -1.96 10.77
N LEU A 98 -6.94 -1.72 12.02
CA LEU A 98 -5.58 -2.07 12.47
C LEU A 98 -5.31 -3.58 12.31
N ASN A 99 -6.32 -4.43 12.57
CA ASN A 99 -6.22 -5.87 12.35
C ASN A 99 -6.19 -6.25 10.87
N ILE A 100 -7.09 -5.72 10.04
CA ILE A 100 -7.08 -5.92 8.57
C ILE A 100 -5.72 -5.51 8.01
N ARG A 101 -5.14 -4.41 8.50
CA ARG A 101 -3.86 -3.92 8.00
C ARG A 101 -2.69 -4.83 8.37
N LYS A 102 -2.69 -5.46 9.55
CA LYS A 102 -1.71 -6.51 9.89
C LYS A 102 -1.85 -7.71 8.95
N VAL A 103 -3.08 -8.08 8.65
CA VAL A 103 -3.39 -9.21 7.75
C VAL A 103 -2.91 -8.88 6.34
N VAL A 104 -3.29 -7.75 5.76
CA VAL A 104 -2.80 -7.27 4.45
C VAL A 104 -1.27 -7.14 4.44
N PHE A 105 -0.66 -6.68 5.52
CA PHE A 105 0.80 -6.58 5.59
C PHE A 105 1.47 -7.96 5.58
N GLY A 106 0.90 -8.93 6.30
CA GLY A 106 1.34 -10.32 6.28
C GLY A 106 1.18 -10.95 4.89
N TYR A 107 0.05 -10.70 4.22
CA TYR A 107 -0.18 -11.12 2.83
C TYR A 107 0.89 -10.57 1.90
N ALA A 108 1.06 -9.25 1.86
CA ALA A 108 2.02 -8.60 0.98
C ALA A 108 3.46 -9.08 1.27
N GLY A 109 3.82 -9.29 2.55
CA GLY A 109 5.11 -9.86 2.94
C GLY A 109 5.32 -11.29 2.43
N ILE A 110 4.33 -12.17 2.59
CA ILE A 110 4.39 -13.56 2.08
C ILE A 110 4.42 -13.57 0.55
N SER A 111 3.55 -12.81 -0.10
CA SER A 111 3.51 -12.68 -1.57
C SER A 111 4.83 -12.18 -2.13
N PHE A 112 5.41 -11.16 -1.50
CA PHE A 112 6.73 -10.63 -1.86
C PHE A 112 7.84 -11.68 -1.70
N LEU A 113 7.83 -12.42 -0.59
CA LEU A 113 8.79 -13.50 -0.35
C LEU A 113 8.66 -14.60 -1.41
N LEU A 114 7.43 -14.99 -1.76
CA LEU A 114 7.17 -15.96 -2.83
C LEU A 114 7.72 -15.47 -4.18
N ILE A 115 7.56 -14.20 -4.53
CA ILE A 115 8.09 -13.64 -5.77
C ILE A 115 9.63 -13.72 -5.79
N ILE A 116 10.28 -13.40 -4.68
CA ILE A 116 11.74 -13.52 -4.56
C ILE A 116 12.16 -14.97 -4.74
N LEU A 117 11.51 -15.92 -4.07
CA LEU A 117 11.85 -17.34 -4.16
C LEU A 117 11.64 -17.90 -5.57
N MET A 118 10.52 -17.59 -6.22
CA MET A 118 10.26 -18.00 -7.61
C MET A 118 11.31 -17.41 -8.55
N ASN A 119 11.67 -16.13 -8.38
CA ASN A 119 12.72 -15.50 -9.20
C ASN A 119 14.11 -16.09 -8.98
N ILE A 120 14.42 -16.63 -7.80
CA ILE A 120 15.69 -17.32 -7.54
C ILE A 120 15.69 -18.72 -8.16
N ILE A 121 14.59 -19.47 -8.02
CA ILE A 121 14.48 -20.84 -8.56
C ILE A 121 14.51 -20.81 -10.10
N ASP A 122 13.71 -19.93 -10.70
CA ASP A 122 13.58 -19.80 -12.16
C ASP A 122 14.51 -18.74 -12.74
N PHE A 123 15.55 -18.32 -11.99
CA PHE A 123 16.43 -17.21 -12.36
C PHE A 123 16.98 -17.32 -13.79
N LYS A 124 17.35 -18.54 -14.20
CA LYS A 124 17.88 -18.83 -15.53
C LYS A 124 16.83 -18.64 -16.61
N HIS A 125 15.60 -19.09 -16.38
CA HIS A 125 14.49 -18.93 -17.31
C HIS A 125 14.07 -17.46 -17.40
N ASN A 126 13.92 -16.79 -16.26
CA ASN A 126 13.56 -15.38 -16.19
C ASN A 126 14.62 -14.47 -16.84
N THR A 127 15.90 -14.81 -16.75
CA THR A 127 16.97 -14.08 -17.45
C THR A 127 16.83 -14.19 -18.98
N LYS A 128 16.41 -15.36 -19.48
CA LYS A 128 16.18 -15.56 -20.92
C LYS A 128 14.95 -14.78 -21.39
N ASP A 129 13.86 -14.81 -20.63
CA ASP A 129 12.64 -14.05 -20.95
C ASP A 129 12.89 -12.54 -20.92
N PHE A 130 13.66 -12.06 -19.93
CA PHE A 130 14.08 -10.67 -19.86
C PHE A 130 14.92 -10.27 -21.08
N MET A 131 15.82 -11.14 -21.53
CA MET A 131 16.65 -10.89 -22.72
C MET A 131 15.81 -10.88 -24.00
N ALA A 132 14.86 -11.81 -24.14
CA ALA A 132 13.93 -11.84 -25.26
C ALA A 132 13.08 -10.56 -25.31
N GLY A 133 12.54 -10.12 -24.17
CA GLY A 133 11.77 -8.87 -24.07
C GLY A 133 12.60 -7.62 -24.40
N LEU A 134 13.86 -7.54 -23.96
CA LEU A 134 14.75 -6.44 -24.33
C LEU A 134 15.06 -6.43 -25.83
N ASN A 135 15.30 -7.61 -26.41
CA ASN A 135 15.58 -7.74 -27.84
C ASN A 135 14.37 -7.36 -28.70
N ASP A 136 13.16 -7.78 -28.31
CA ASP A 136 11.91 -7.43 -28.98
C ASP A 136 11.60 -5.93 -28.87
N GLY A 137 11.85 -5.33 -27.70
CA GLY A 137 11.69 -3.88 -27.51
C GLY A 137 12.68 -3.03 -28.32
N TYR A 138 13.91 -3.52 -28.52
CA TYR A 138 14.93 -2.85 -29.31
C TYR A 138 14.73 -3.03 -30.82
N ASN A 139 14.30 -4.22 -31.26
CA ASN A 139 14.06 -4.55 -32.67
C ASN A 139 12.57 -4.44 -33.02
N HIS A 140 12.12 -3.22 -33.29
CA HIS A 140 10.73 -2.92 -33.70
C HIS A 140 10.25 -3.58 -35.01
N ASN A 141 11.12 -4.31 -35.72
CA ASN A 141 10.83 -4.91 -37.04
C ASN A 141 10.45 -6.39 -37.00
N SER A 142 10.40 -7.03 -35.82
CA SER A 142 10.04 -8.43 -35.68
C SER A 142 8.62 -8.58 -35.13
N PRO A 143 7.61 -8.98 -35.94
CA PRO A 143 6.25 -9.23 -35.47
C PRO A 143 6.11 -10.51 -34.63
N HIS A 144 7.20 -11.26 -34.43
CA HIS A 144 7.23 -12.49 -33.64
C HIS A 144 8.05 -12.27 -32.37
N THR A 145 7.50 -12.68 -31.24
CA THR A 145 8.20 -12.70 -29.95
C THR A 145 9.44 -13.59 -30.08
N THR A 146 10.62 -13.06 -29.72
CA THR A 146 11.86 -13.85 -29.74
C THR A 146 11.68 -15.07 -28.82
N ASN A 147 11.94 -16.28 -29.33
CA ASN A 147 11.83 -17.48 -28.51
C ASN A 147 12.98 -17.52 -27.47
N SER A 148 12.62 -17.24 -26.22
CA SER A 148 13.49 -17.24 -25.04
C SER A 148 14.30 -18.54 -24.87
N GLU A 149 13.76 -19.70 -25.29
CA GLU A 149 14.46 -20.98 -25.13
C GLU A 149 15.71 -21.10 -25.98
N GLN A 150 15.75 -20.43 -27.14
CA GLN A 150 16.85 -20.45 -28.10
C GLN A 150 17.99 -19.49 -27.74
N MET A 151 17.76 -18.57 -26.78
CA MET A 151 18.78 -17.65 -26.32
C MET A 151 19.70 -18.30 -25.26
N THR A 152 21.00 -18.14 -25.46
CA THR A 152 22.04 -18.54 -24.50
C THR A 152 22.60 -17.31 -23.81
N PRO A 153 22.04 -16.89 -22.66
CA PRO A 153 22.54 -15.72 -21.95
C PRO A 153 23.99 -15.94 -21.47
N GLY A 154 24.87 -14.98 -21.75
CA GLY A 154 26.22 -14.91 -21.21
C GLY A 154 26.26 -14.36 -19.78
N LEU A 155 27.42 -14.44 -19.13
CA LEU A 155 27.61 -13.99 -17.73
C LEU A 155 27.17 -12.53 -17.49
N GLY A 156 27.39 -11.64 -18.46
CA GLY A 156 26.98 -10.24 -18.37
C GLY A 156 25.45 -10.04 -18.24
N ASN A 157 24.65 -10.87 -18.91
CA ASN A 157 23.19 -10.75 -18.89
C ASN A 157 22.61 -11.11 -17.51
N TYR A 158 23.17 -12.12 -16.85
CA TYR A 158 22.78 -12.47 -15.47
C TYR A 158 23.09 -11.36 -14.48
N ILE A 159 24.23 -10.67 -14.65
CA ILE A 159 24.61 -9.53 -13.81
C ILE A 159 23.62 -8.37 -14.03
N VAL A 160 23.33 -8.03 -15.28
CA VAL A 160 22.37 -6.96 -15.62
C VAL A 160 20.98 -7.28 -15.06
N PHE A 161 20.46 -8.49 -15.28
CA PHE A 161 19.17 -8.89 -14.76
C PHE A 161 19.13 -8.87 -13.22
N GLY A 162 20.19 -9.35 -12.56
CA GLY A 162 20.31 -9.29 -11.10
C GLY A 162 20.27 -7.86 -10.56
N VAL A 163 20.98 -6.91 -11.19
CA VAL A 163 20.96 -5.49 -10.80
C VAL A 163 19.56 -4.90 -10.97
N VAL A 164 18.89 -5.17 -12.10
CA VAL A 164 17.52 -4.70 -12.36
C VAL A 164 16.55 -5.27 -11.32
N LEU A 165 16.66 -6.55 -10.98
CA LEU A 165 15.86 -7.20 -9.94
C LEU A 165 16.05 -6.53 -8.57
N ILE A 166 17.30 -6.26 -8.17
CA ILE A 166 17.60 -5.58 -6.90
C ILE A 166 16.96 -4.19 -6.86
N ILE A 167 17.05 -3.43 -7.96
CA ILE A 167 16.44 -2.10 -8.06
C ILE A 167 14.91 -2.21 -7.94
N ALA A 168 14.29 -3.16 -8.64
CA ALA A 168 12.84 -3.38 -8.57
C ALA A 168 12.37 -3.75 -7.16
N ILE A 169 13.07 -4.68 -6.50
CA ILE A 169 12.83 -5.10 -5.11
C ILE A 169 12.95 -3.90 -4.15
N TYR A 170 13.99 -3.08 -4.32
CA TYR A 170 14.22 -1.91 -3.49
C TYR A 170 13.14 -0.84 -3.66
N LEU A 171 12.71 -0.60 -4.90
CA LEU A 171 11.63 0.33 -5.22
C LEU A 171 10.31 -0.13 -4.59
N LEU A 172 9.99 -1.42 -4.69
CA LEU A 172 8.81 -2.04 -4.07
C LEU A 172 8.85 -1.88 -2.54
N TYR A 173 10.02 -2.13 -1.92
CA TYR A 173 10.22 -1.90 -0.48
C TYR A 173 9.97 -0.43 -0.08
N ILE A 174 10.46 0.55 -0.86
CA ILE A 174 10.23 1.97 -0.57
C ILE A 174 8.75 2.32 -0.65
N ILE A 175 8.07 1.90 -1.72
CA ILE A 175 6.62 2.14 -1.89
C ILE A 175 5.88 1.59 -0.69
N TYR A 176 6.21 0.36 -0.30
CA TYR A 176 5.59 -0.32 0.82
C TYR A 176 5.88 0.38 2.15
N LYS A 177 7.13 0.72 2.45
CA LYS A 177 7.51 1.47 3.66
C LYS A 177 6.79 2.81 3.75
N LYS A 178 6.71 3.56 2.65
CA LYS A 178 6.12 4.90 2.61
C LYS A 178 4.60 4.88 2.76
N THR A 179 3.92 4.00 2.05
CA THR A 179 2.46 3.88 2.12
C THR A 179 2.01 3.27 3.45
N TYR A 180 2.73 2.29 3.99
CA TYR A 180 2.31 1.57 5.20
C TYR A 180 2.76 2.25 6.50
N GLY A 181 3.99 2.74 6.59
CA GLY A 181 4.57 3.18 7.86
C GLY A 181 3.88 4.41 8.45
N LYS A 182 3.74 5.48 7.65
CA LYS A 182 3.20 6.77 8.13
C LYS A 182 1.73 6.68 8.50
N ILE A 183 0.94 5.97 7.70
CA ILE A 183 -0.52 5.89 7.92
C ILE A 183 -0.85 5.00 9.12
N LEU A 184 -0.17 3.86 9.28
CA LEU A 184 -0.40 2.96 10.41
C LEU A 184 0.01 3.61 11.75
N PHE A 185 1.13 4.33 11.76
CA PHE A 185 1.58 5.03 12.96
C PHE A 185 0.55 6.07 13.43
N ASN A 186 0.08 6.91 12.50
CA ASN A 186 -0.93 7.93 12.80
C ASN A 186 -2.25 7.30 13.25
N LEU A 187 -2.69 6.23 12.61
CA LEU A 187 -3.93 5.55 12.98
C LEU A 187 -3.85 4.90 14.36
N LYS A 188 -2.72 4.27 14.69
CA LYS A 188 -2.49 3.65 16.02
C LYS A 188 -2.44 4.69 17.13
N LYS A 189 -1.83 5.85 16.88
CA LYS A 189 -1.80 6.97 17.83
C LYS A 189 -3.23 7.45 18.12
N ASN A 190 -4.00 7.75 17.08
CA ASN A 190 -5.39 8.21 17.23
C ASN A 190 -6.27 7.16 17.94
N TYR A 191 -6.08 5.87 17.64
CA TYR A 191 -6.81 4.79 18.32
C TYR A 191 -6.56 4.79 19.83
N LYS A 192 -5.29 4.92 20.23
CA LYS A 192 -4.88 4.93 21.64
C LYS A 192 -5.41 6.15 22.40
N GLU A 193 -5.48 7.30 21.74
CA GLU A 193 -6.04 8.52 22.32
C GLU A 193 -7.55 8.40 22.50
N LEU A 194 -8.28 7.92 21.49
CA LEU A 194 -9.72 7.73 21.55
C LEU A 194 -10.14 6.66 22.57
N SER A 195 -9.40 5.56 22.68
CA SER A 195 -9.73 4.49 23.63
C SER A 195 -9.59 4.92 25.09
N LYS A 196 -8.59 5.76 25.41
CA LYS A 196 -8.38 6.28 26.77
C LYS A 196 -9.50 7.21 27.25
N ILE A 197 -10.15 7.91 26.33
CA ILE A 197 -11.22 8.87 26.65
C ILE A 197 -12.56 8.15 26.85
N GLU A 198 -12.75 6.98 26.24
CA GLU A 198 -13.97 6.17 26.40
C GLU A 198 -13.91 5.26 27.65
N GLU A 199 -12.71 4.96 28.15
CA GLU A 199 -12.49 4.23 29.42
C GLU A 199 -12.56 5.12 30.68
N ASN A 200 -12.53 6.46 30.53
CA ASN A 200 -12.70 7.44 31.61
C ASN A 200 -14.15 7.95 31.63
#